data_AF-A0A8X6LFU3-F1
#
_entry.id   AF-A0A8X6LFU3-F1
#
_cell.length_a   1.000
_cell.length_b   1.000
_cell.length_c   1.000
_cell.angle_alpha   90.00
_cell.angle_beta   90.00
_cell.angle_gamma   90.00
#
_symmetry.space_group_name_H-M   'P 1'
#
loop_
_entity.id
_entity.type
_entity.pdbx_description
1 polymer ?
#
loop_
_entity_poly.entity_id
_entity_poly.type
_entity_poly.pdbx_seq_one_letter_code
_entity_poly.pdbx_strand_id
1 'polypeptide(L)'
;MVINLLLRLFTAPLEIIYWIKWLIAYITIRFHNAFFKRRFNLYDIHALGDPVKLGYVVPQLEKDLESPFPESHLQEVRLPM
;
A
#
# COMPACT_ATOMS: atom_id res chain seq x y z
N MET A 1 19.34 40.81 -21.50
CA MET A 1 17.96 40.28 -21.30
C MET A 1 17.88 38.77 -21.35
N VAL A 2 18.46 38.09 -22.36
CA VAL A 2 18.39 36.62 -22.51
C VAL A 2 18.97 35.83 -21.33
N ILE A 3 20.09 36.27 -20.76
CA ILE A 3 20.75 35.60 -19.62
C ILE A 3 19.88 35.64 -18.34
N ASN A 4 19.15 36.74 -18.11
CA ASN A 4 18.26 36.88 -16.96
C ASN A 4 16.98 36.03 -17.13
N LEU A 5 16.55 35.82 -18.38
CA LEU A 5 15.44 34.93 -18.73
C LEU A 5 15.81 33.46 -18.48
N LEU A 6 17.02 33.05 -18.87
CA LEU A 6 17.56 31.71 -18.62
C LEU A 6 17.72 31.42 -17.12
N LEU A 7 18.23 32.40 -16.34
CA LEU A 7 18.36 32.28 -14.88
C LEU A 7 17.02 32.16 -14.16
N ARG A 8 15.99 32.92 -14.58
CA ARG A 8 14.62 32.77 -14.07
C ARG A 8 14.02 31.41 -14.43
N LEU A 9 14.28 30.91 -15.63
CA LEU A 9 13.81 29.60 -16.09
C LEU A 9 14.46 28.46 -15.31
N PHE A 10 15.66 28.65 -14.76
CA PHE A 10 16.41 27.66 -13.98
C PHE A 10 16.20 27.75 -12.47
N THR A 11 15.79 28.92 -11.94
CA THR A 11 15.47 29.11 -10.51
C THR A 11 13.98 28.89 -10.19
N ALA A 12 13.06 29.18 -11.13
CA ALA A 12 11.65 28.85 -11.00
C ALA A 12 11.24 27.35 -11.03
N PRO A 13 11.99 26.40 -11.64
CA PRO A 13 11.54 25.02 -11.77
C PRO A 13 11.77 24.21 -10.51
N LEU A 14 12.61 24.65 -9.57
CA LEU A 14 12.86 23.93 -8.31
C LEU A 14 11.61 23.86 -7.43
N GLU A 15 10.89 24.98 -7.32
CA GLU A 15 9.61 25.04 -6.61
C GLU A 15 8.56 24.16 -7.31
N ILE A 16 8.48 24.23 -8.63
CA ILE A 16 7.54 23.42 -9.41
C ILE A 16 7.84 21.92 -9.22
N ILE A 17 9.10 21.52 -9.27
CA ILE A 17 9.52 20.14 -9.02
C ILE A 17 9.20 19.71 -7.58
N TYR A 18 9.40 20.60 -6.60
CA TYR A 18 9.05 20.35 -5.21
C TYR A 18 7.55 20.05 -5.05
N TRP A 19 6.67 20.88 -5.62
CA TRP A 19 5.23 20.66 -5.58
C TRP A 19 4.80 19.41 -6.36
N ILE A 20 5.40 19.13 -7.51
CA ILE A 20 5.13 17.91 -8.29
C ILE A 20 5.48 16.66 -7.47
N LYS A 21 6.61 16.66 -6.74
CA LYS A 21 6.99 15.55 -5.86
C LYS A 21 5.92 15.30 -4.79
N TRP A 22 5.40 16.36 -4.17
CA TRP A 22 4.33 16.25 -3.17
C TRP A 22 3.00 15.79 -3.78
N LEU A 23 2.67 16.26 -4.98
CA LEU A 23 1.49 15.82 -5.71
C LEU A 23 1.55 14.31 -5.98
N ILE A 24 2.69 13.82 -6.47
CA ILE A 24 2.90 12.38 -6.72
C ILE A 24 2.80 11.61 -5.40
N ALA A 25 3.49 12.05 -4.34
CA ALA A 25 3.44 11.39 -3.03
C ALA A 25 2.00 11.31 -2.49
N TYR A 26 1.24 12.40 -2.56
CA TYR A 26 -0.15 12.44 -2.13
C TYR A 26 -1.01 11.47 -2.93
N ILE A 27 -0.87 11.46 -4.26
CA ILE A 27 -1.59 10.53 -5.14
C ILE A 27 -1.24 9.09 -4.79
N THR A 28 0.05 8.76 -4.65
CA THR A 28 0.51 7.40 -4.29
C THR A 28 -0.04 6.97 -2.93
N ILE A 29 0.01 7.83 -1.91
CA ILE A 29 -0.54 7.53 -0.57
C ILE A 29 -2.05 7.34 -0.65
N ARG A 30 -2.77 8.19 -1.40
CA ARG A 30 -4.21 8.06 -1.57
C ARG A 30 -4.53 6.71 -2.23
N PHE A 31 -3.89 6.40 -3.35
CA PHE A 31 -4.11 5.12 -4.04
C PHE A 31 -3.76 3.94 -3.14
N HIS A 32 -2.61 3.97 -2.48
CA HIS A 32 -2.21 2.96 -1.51
C HIS A 32 -3.28 2.78 -0.42
N ASN A 33 -3.74 3.85 0.22
CA ASN A 33 -4.80 3.78 1.22
C ASN A 33 -6.13 3.25 0.63
N ALA A 34 -6.47 3.59 -0.62
CA ALA A 34 -7.65 3.06 -1.31
C ALA A 34 -7.57 1.54 -1.52
N PHE A 35 -6.43 1.05 -2.00
CA PHE A 35 -6.19 -0.36 -2.30
C PHE A 35 -6.00 -1.17 -1.01
N PHE A 36 -5.24 -0.66 -0.04
CA PHE A 36 -4.94 -1.34 1.21
C PHE A 36 -6.09 -1.29 2.22
N LYS A 37 -7.01 -0.32 2.15
CA LYS A 37 -8.25 -0.37 2.95
C LYS A 37 -9.04 -1.65 2.74
N ARG A 38 -8.96 -2.29 1.55
CA ARG A 38 -9.60 -3.60 1.33
C ARG A 38 -9.05 -4.71 2.22
N ARG A 39 -7.75 -4.69 2.53
CA ARG A 39 -7.11 -5.72 3.37
C ARG A 39 -7.57 -5.66 4.83
N PHE A 40 -8.02 -4.50 5.31
CA PHE A 40 -8.45 -4.30 6.70
C PHE A 40 -9.96 -4.01 6.84
N ASN A 41 -10.74 -4.10 5.76
CA ASN A 41 -12.20 -3.93 5.79
C ASN A 41 -12.91 -5.28 5.95
N LEU A 42 -12.36 -6.16 6.79
CA LEU A 42 -12.90 -7.48 7.08
C LEU A 42 -14.04 -7.41 8.10
N TYR A 43 -14.00 -6.43 9.00
CA TYR A 43 -14.95 -6.28 10.10
C TYR A 43 -15.77 -5.00 9.96
N ASP A 44 -17.07 -5.11 10.23
CA ASP A 44 -18.03 -4.01 10.19
C ASP A 44 -19.13 -4.25 11.24
N ILE A 45 -19.12 -3.45 12.30
CA ILE A 45 -20.10 -3.52 13.40
C ILE A 45 -21.53 -3.21 12.95
N HIS A 46 -21.71 -2.61 11.77
CA HIS A 46 -23.00 -2.27 11.20
C HIS A 46 -23.48 -3.29 10.15
N ALA A 47 -22.69 -4.34 9.86
CA ALA A 47 -23.06 -5.38 8.91
C ALA A 47 -24.05 -6.40 9.50
N LEU A 48 -25.26 -5.93 9.80
CA LEU A 48 -26.35 -6.76 10.33
C LEU A 48 -26.61 -7.96 9.42
N GLY A 49 -26.56 -9.17 9.99
CA GLY A 49 -26.82 -10.42 9.29
C GLY A 49 -25.61 -11.06 8.59
N ASP A 50 -24.42 -10.45 8.65
CA ASP A 50 -23.18 -11.04 8.15
C ASP A 50 -22.29 -11.51 9.32
N PRO A 51 -22.31 -12.81 9.66
CA PRO A 51 -21.55 -13.31 10.81
C PRO A 51 -20.02 -13.23 10.61
N VAL A 52 -19.54 -13.17 9.37
CA VAL A 52 -18.11 -13.02 9.07
C VAL A 52 -17.68 -11.59 9.36
N LYS A 53 -18.42 -10.59 8.85
CA LYS A 53 -18.12 -9.17 9.10
C LYS A 53 -18.32 -8.74 10.54
N LEU A 54 -19.26 -9.37 11.26
CA LEU A 54 -19.47 -9.11 12.67
C LEU A 54 -18.41 -9.79 13.57
N GLY A 55 -17.52 -10.60 12.98
CA GLY A 55 -16.45 -11.30 13.71
C GLY A 55 -16.91 -12.53 14.49
N TYR A 56 -18.11 -13.06 14.24
CA TYR A 56 -18.54 -14.35 14.77
C TYR A 56 -17.86 -15.53 14.06
N VAL A 57 -17.46 -15.34 12.80
CA VAL A 57 -16.75 -16.33 11.99
C VAL A 57 -15.46 -15.70 11.47
N VAL A 58 -14.34 -16.37 11.69
CA VAL A 58 -13.02 -15.94 11.20
C VAL A 58 -13.04 -15.89 9.66
N PRO A 59 -12.70 -14.76 9.03
CA PRO A 59 -12.60 -14.68 7.57
C PRO A 59 -11.55 -15.64 7.03
N GLN A 60 -11.86 -16.31 5.91
CA GLN A 60 -10.94 -17.24 5.26
C GLN A 60 -9.58 -16.58 4.92
N LEU A 61 -9.59 -15.29 4.56
CA LEU A 61 -8.37 -14.53 4.29
C LEU A 61 -7.42 -14.49 5.50
N GLU A 62 -7.94 -14.29 6.72
CA GLU A 62 -7.10 -14.29 7.92
C GLU A 62 -6.54 -15.67 8.20
N LYS A 63 -7.37 -16.70 8.05
CA LYS A 63 -6.95 -18.10 8.17
C LYS A 63 -5.81 -18.44 7.21
N ASP A 64 -5.88 -17.99 5.97
CA ASP A 64 -4.84 -18.25 4.98
C ASP A 64 -3.54 -17.48 5.30
N LEU A 65 -3.65 -16.27 5.83
CA LEU A 65 -2.50 -15.45 6.23
C LEU A 65 -1.78 -15.95 7.49
N GLU A 66 -2.53 -16.46 8.46
CA GLU A 66 -1.98 -17.04 9.69
C GLU A 66 -1.57 -18.50 9.52
N SER A 67 -1.98 -19.13 8.42
CA SER A 67 -1.64 -20.53 8.16
C SER A 67 -0.11 -20.69 8.04
N PRO A 68 0.47 -21.72 8.68
CA PRO A 68 1.87 -22.02 8.46
C PRO A 68 2.08 -22.37 6.98
N PHE A 69 3.21 -21.90 6.43
CA PHE A 69 3.61 -22.31 5.09
C PHE A 69 3.78 -23.84 5.05
N PRO A 70 3.45 -24.49 3.92
CA PRO A 70 3.60 -25.93 3.77
C PRO A 70 5.06 -26.35 3.98
N GLU A 71 5.27 -27.53 4.57
CA GLU A 71 6.60 -28.06 4.89
C GLU A 71 7.51 -28.23 3.66
N SER A 72 6.94 -28.26 2.44
CA SER A 72 7.69 -28.23 1.18
C SER A 72 8.62 -27.02 1.07
N HIS A 73 8.23 -25.86 1.63
CA HIS A 73 9.06 -24.66 1.65
C HIS A 73 10.26 -24.75 2.61
N LEU A 74 10.24 -25.70 3.57
CA LEU A 74 11.35 -25.94 4.48
C LEU A 74 12.43 -26.84 3.85
N GLN A 75 12.13 -27.52 2.75
CA GLN A 75 13.04 -28.48 2.12
C GLN A 75 14.11 -27.81 1.22
N GLU A 76 13.91 -26.56 0.79
CA GLU A 76 14.88 -25.84 -0.05
C GLU A 76 16.16 -25.42 0.69
N VAL A 77 16.14 -25.38 2.03
CA VAL A 77 17.29 -24.97 2.87
C VAL A 77 18.12 -26.17 3.36
N ARG A 78 17.91 -27.37 2.82
CA ARG A 78 18.83 -28.50 3.06
C ARG A 78 19.93 -28.47 2.01
N LEU A 79 20.94 -27.63 2.23
CA LEU A 79 22.22 -27.71 1.51
C LEU A 79 22.77 -29.15 1.64
N PRO A 80 23.25 -29.77 0.55
CA PRO A 80 23.92 -31.06 0.64
C PRO A 80 25.18 -30.89 1.51
N MET A 81 25.27 -31.70 2.58
CA MET A 81 26.52 -31.90 3.33
C MET A 81 27.53 -32.65 2.47
#